data_AF-A0A1D2QPG7-F1
#
_entry.id   AF-A0A1D2QPG7-F1
#
_cell.length_a   1.000
_cell.length_b   1.000
_cell.length_c   1.000
_cell.angle_alpha   90.00
_cell.angle_beta   90.00
_cell.angle_gamma   90.00
#
_symmetry.space_group_name_H-M   'P 1'
#
loop_
_entity.id
_entity.type
_entity.pdbx_description
1 polymer ?
#
loop_
_entity_poly.entity_id
_entity_poly.type
_entity_poly.pdbx_seq_one_letter_code
_entity_poly.pdbx_strand_id
1 'polypeptide(L)'
;MYRSYILSIISTIVVIVAATLSVDYVLFEHSGESLSVNEVVNVQTNASEFCVYGSALYARMRQYKFALYKHVKPKIITIGSSRVMEFRGGFFSKSFVNMGGVLGAMHTTPCIIDQILSYHKPELIVLGLDFWRFLPWLTSELPACNMSPENLDL
;
A
#
# COMPACT_ATOMS: atom_id res chain seq x y z
N MET A 1 44.54 21.88 -27.22
CA MET A 1 44.98 21.09 -26.04
C MET A 1 43.87 20.90 -25.00
N TYR A 2 43.03 21.91 -24.73
CA TYR A 2 41.99 21.85 -23.68
C TYR A 2 40.76 20.98 -24.03
N ARG A 3 40.43 20.80 -25.31
CA ARG A 3 39.25 20.04 -25.78
C ARG A 3 39.27 18.57 -25.32
N SER A 4 40.37 17.85 -25.52
CA SER A 4 40.47 16.44 -25.15
C SER A 4 40.44 16.24 -23.62
N TYR A 5 40.97 17.21 -22.88
CA TYR A 5 40.91 17.23 -21.41
C TYR A 5 39.48 17.44 -20.89
N ILE A 6 38.75 18.43 -21.42
CA ILE A 6 37.33 18.63 -21.10
C ILE A 6 36.51 17.37 -21.42
N LEU A 7 36.71 16.77 -22.59
CA LEU A 7 35.97 15.56 -22.99
C LEU A 7 36.24 14.39 -22.05
N SER A 8 37.48 14.23 -21.58
CA SER A 8 37.81 13.19 -20.59
C SER A 8 37.09 13.42 -19.27
N ILE A 9 37.04 14.67 -18.77
CA ILE A 9 36.33 14.99 -17.52
C ILE A 9 34.83 14.70 -17.66
N ILE A 10 34.22 15.18 -18.74
CA ILE A 10 32.79 14.95 -19.01
C ILE A 10 32.51 13.44 -19.11
N SER A 11 33.34 12.69 -19.83
CA SER A 11 33.19 11.24 -19.95
C SER A 11 33.28 10.55 -18.59
N THR A 12 34.23 10.94 -17.74
CA THR A 12 34.35 10.36 -16.39
C THR A 12 33.10 10.64 -15.55
N ILE A 13 32.59 11.88 -15.59
CA ILE A 13 31.35 12.24 -14.89
C ILE A 13 30.17 11.41 -15.41
N VAL A 14 30.03 11.29 -16.73
CA VAL A 14 28.96 10.49 -17.34
C VAL A 14 29.05 9.02 -16.93
N VAL A 15 30.25 8.43 -16.92
CA VAL A 15 30.46 7.05 -16.49
C VAL A 15 30.07 6.86 -15.03
N ILE A 16 30.46 7.79 -14.14
CA ILE A 16 30.08 7.72 -12.72
C ILE A 16 28.56 7.82 -12.56
N VAL A 17 27.93 8.79 -13.22
CA VAL A 17 26.47 8.97 -13.15
C VAL A 17 25.74 7.74 -13.70
N ALA A 18 26.15 7.22 -14.85
CA ALA A 18 25.56 6.03 -15.45
C ALA A 18 25.73 4.80 -14.55
N ALA A 19 26.91 4.63 -13.94
CA ALA A 19 27.15 3.54 -13.00
C ALA A 19 26.19 3.63 -11.80
N THR A 20 26.05 4.80 -11.18
CA THR A 20 25.14 4.99 -10.04
C THR A 20 23.69 4.69 -10.43
N LEU A 21 23.20 5.29 -11.52
CA LEU A 21 21.81 5.07 -11.97
C LEU A 21 21.54 3.62 -12.37
N SER A 22 22.54 2.93 -12.93
CA SER A 22 22.39 1.51 -13.29
C SER A 22 22.22 0.61 -12.06
N VAL A 23 22.90 0.92 -10.96
CA VAL A 23 22.74 0.18 -9.70
C VAL A 23 21.32 0.35 -9.15
N ASP A 24 20.82 1.60 -9.11
CA ASP A 24 19.46 1.89 -8.65
C ASP A 24 18.41 1.20 -9.53
N TYR A 25 18.58 1.25 -10.86
CA TYR A 25 17.69 0.60 -11.81
C TYR A 25 17.61 -0.92 -11.60
N VAL A 26 18.78 -1.58 -11.49
CA VAL A 26 18.85 -3.02 -11.24
C VAL A 26 18.20 -3.36 -9.90
N LEU A 27 18.46 -2.58 -8.85
CA LEU A 27 17.86 -2.78 -7.54
C LEU A 27 16.32 -2.71 -7.60
N PHE A 28 15.76 -1.67 -8.23
CA PHE A 28 14.31 -1.48 -8.32
C PHE A 28 13.61 -2.54 -9.16
N GLU A 29 14.21 -2.96 -10.28
CA GLU A 29 13.63 -4.03 -11.10
C GLU A 29 13.67 -5.38 -10.36
N HIS A 30 14.79 -5.71 -9.71
CA HIS A 30 14.90 -6.95 -8.95
C HIS A 30 14.04 -6.97 -7.67
N SER A 31 13.74 -5.81 -7.08
CA SER A 31 12.81 -5.72 -5.96
C SER A 31 11.34 -5.74 -6.39
N GLY A 32 11.05 -5.64 -7.68
CA GLY A 32 9.70 -5.56 -8.22
C GLY A 32 9.01 -4.20 -8.00
N GLU A 33 9.78 -3.13 -7.85
CA GLU A 33 9.25 -1.77 -7.63
C GLU A 33 8.42 -1.26 -8.82
N SER A 34 8.73 -1.74 -10.02
CA SER A 34 8.01 -1.45 -11.26
C SER A 34 6.66 -2.18 -11.37
N LEU A 35 6.39 -3.18 -10.52
CA LEU A 35 5.16 -3.96 -10.55
C LEU A 35 3.94 -3.13 -10.14
N SER A 36 2.83 -3.34 -10.83
CA SER A 36 1.54 -2.82 -10.39
C SER A 36 1.08 -3.51 -9.10
N VAL A 37 0.21 -2.83 -8.36
CA VAL A 37 -0.34 -3.36 -7.10
C VAL A 37 -1.01 -4.74 -7.29
N ASN A 38 -1.69 -4.96 -8.41
CA ASN A 38 -2.34 -6.24 -8.68
C ASN A 38 -1.33 -7.34 -9.00
N GLU A 39 -0.25 -7.02 -9.72
CA GLU A 39 0.84 -7.96 -9.98
C GLU A 39 1.55 -8.34 -8.69
N VAL A 40 1.83 -7.36 -7.81
CA VAL A 40 2.38 -7.62 -6.48
C VAL A 40 1.51 -8.59 -5.69
N VAL A 41 0.19 -8.34 -5.63
CA VAL A 41 -0.74 -9.23 -4.92
C VAL A 41 -0.73 -10.63 -5.53
N ASN A 42 -0.76 -10.75 -6.86
CA ASN A 42 -0.71 -12.05 -7.53
C ASN A 42 0.60 -12.79 -7.23
N VAL A 43 1.74 -12.12 -7.24
CA VAL A 43 3.03 -12.73 -6.89
C VAL A 43 3.00 -13.21 -5.44
N GLN A 44 2.57 -12.36 -4.49
CA GLN A 44 2.56 -12.72 -3.08
C GLN A 44 1.58 -13.85 -2.72
N THR A 45 0.42 -13.94 -3.38
CA THR A 45 -0.57 -14.99 -3.08
C THR A 45 -0.22 -16.33 -3.70
N ASN A 46 0.59 -16.35 -4.75
CA ASN A 46 1.06 -17.58 -5.41
C ASN A 46 2.48 -17.99 -5.01
N ALA A 47 3.20 -17.15 -4.28
CA ALA A 47 4.54 -17.45 -3.82
C ALA A 47 4.53 -18.63 -2.82
N SER A 48 5.44 -19.58 -3.05
CA SER A 48 5.74 -20.65 -2.08
C SER A 48 6.63 -20.17 -0.94
N GLU A 49 7.31 -19.04 -1.13
CA GLU A 49 8.27 -18.46 -0.19
C GLU A 49 7.70 -17.19 0.47
N PHE A 50 8.34 -16.77 1.55
CA PHE A 50 7.97 -15.55 2.26
C PHE A 50 8.24 -14.31 1.38
N CYS A 51 7.19 -13.54 1.06
CA CYS A 51 7.29 -12.33 0.26
C CYS A 51 6.81 -11.09 1.02
N VAL A 52 7.65 -10.07 1.08
CA VAL A 52 7.34 -8.77 1.71
C VAL A 52 7.01 -7.75 0.63
N TYR A 53 5.97 -6.96 0.87
CA TYR A 53 5.67 -5.78 0.06
C TYR A 53 5.99 -4.51 0.86
N GLY A 54 6.74 -3.60 0.23
CA GLY A 54 7.03 -2.27 0.73
C GLY A 54 7.65 -1.44 -0.38
N SER A 55 6.83 -0.62 -1.04
CA SER A 55 7.30 0.24 -2.13
C SER A 55 8.14 1.40 -1.60
N ALA A 56 9.28 1.64 -2.23
CA ALA A 56 10.17 2.75 -1.91
C ALA A 56 9.72 4.06 -2.58
N LEU A 57 9.03 3.97 -3.71
CA LEU A 57 8.66 5.13 -4.55
C LEU A 57 7.19 5.54 -4.41
N TYR A 58 6.30 4.63 -4.00
CA TYR A 58 4.86 4.85 -4.05
C TYR A 58 4.15 4.57 -2.72
N ALA A 59 3.38 5.56 -2.24
CA ALA A 59 2.53 5.43 -1.07
C ALA A 59 1.19 4.73 -1.38
N ARG A 60 1.22 3.46 -1.82
CA ARG A 60 0.02 2.72 -2.30
C ARG A 60 -0.60 1.76 -1.27
N MET A 61 -0.43 2.02 0.02
CA MET A 61 -0.85 1.08 1.08
C MET A 61 -2.34 0.74 1.02
N ARG A 62 -3.21 1.75 0.84
CA ARG A 62 -4.66 1.56 0.77
C ARG A 62 -5.05 0.68 -0.42
N GLN A 63 -4.53 1.00 -1.60
CA GLN A 63 -4.79 0.27 -2.84
C GLN A 63 -4.32 -1.19 -2.72
N TYR A 64 -3.12 -1.40 -2.19
CA TYR A 64 -2.58 -2.73 -1.94
C TYR A 64 -3.49 -3.57 -1.03
N LYS A 65 -3.96 -3.00 0.08
CA LYS A 65 -4.85 -3.71 1.00
C LYS A 65 -6.18 -4.09 0.35
N PHE A 66 -6.76 -3.20 -0.46
CA PHE A 66 -7.99 -3.53 -1.21
C PHE A 66 -7.75 -4.56 -2.32
N ALA A 67 -6.64 -4.48 -3.04
CA ALA A 67 -6.28 -5.48 -4.05
C ALA A 67 -6.09 -6.87 -3.40
N LEU A 68 -5.37 -6.91 -2.27
CA LEU A 68 -5.18 -8.12 -1.47
C LEU A 68 -6.51 -8.67 -0.97
N TYR A 69 -7.39 -7.82 -0.44
CA TYR A 69 -8.74 -8.21 0.01
C TYR A 69 -9.59 -8.82 -1.11
N LYS A 70 -9.61 -8.19 -2.29
CA LYS A 70 -10.34 -8.68 -3.47
C LYS A 70 -9.84 -10.03 -3.95
N HIS A 71 -8.53 -10.23 -3.89
CA HIS A 71 -7.89 -11.47 -4.34
C HIS A 71 -8.09 -12.59 -3.32
N VAL A 72 -7.76 -12.35 -2.05
CA VAL A 72 -7.79 -13.37 -0.98
C VAL A 72 -9.21 -13.74 -0.56
N LYS A 73 -10.16 -12.79 -0.62
CA LYS A 73 -11.54 -12.94 -0.11
C LYS A 73 -11.57 -13.56 1.30
N PRO A 74 -10.96 -12.87 2.28
CA PRO A 74 -10.73 -13.42 3.61
C PRO A 74 -12.03 -13.54 4.42
N LYS A 75 -12.08 -14.56 5.28
CA LYS A 75 -13.20 -14.75 6.21
C LYS A 75 -13.19 -13.75 7.37
N ILE A 76 -12.00 -13.27 7.75
CA ILE A 76 -11.82 -12.33 8.86
C ILE A 76 -11.01 -11.13 8.38
N ILE A 77 -11.44 -9.93 8.74
CA ILE A 77 -10.65 -8.73 8.55
C ILE A 77 -10.58 -7.90 9.84
N THR A 78 -9.49 -7.16 10.01
CA THR A 78 -9.40 -6.06 10.98
C THR A 78 -9.36 -4.73 10.25
N ILE A 79 -10.08 -3.74 10.73
CA ILE A 79 -10.16 -2.42 10.10
C ILE A 79 -10.12 -1.34 11.19
N GLY A 80 -9.40 -0.24 10.93
CA GLY A 80 -9.07 0.75 11.97
C GLY A 80 -7.91 1.64 11.51
N SER A 81 -7.32 2.39 12.45
CA SER A 81 -6.08 3.14 12.22
C SER A 81 -4.84 2.23 12.18
N SER A 82 -3.66 2.83 12.23
CA SER A 82 -2.40 2.12 12.44
C SER A 82 -2.40 1.20 13.68
N ARG A 83 -3.21 1.48 14.71
CA ARG A 83 -3.24 0.64 15.94
C ARG A 83 -3.78 -0.77 15.72
N VAL A 84 -4.69 -0.97 14.75
CA VAL A 84 -5.15 -2.34 14.43
C VAL A 84 -4.17 -3.10 13.53
N MET A 85 -3.05 -2.49 13.10
CA MET A 85 -2.05 -3.19 12.29
C MET A 85 -1.29 -4.26 13.09
N GLU A 86 -1.44 -4.28 14.42
CA GLU A 86 -0.85 -5.30 15.28
C GLU A 86 -1.55 -6.66 15.20
N PHE A 87 -2.79 -6.73 14.71
CA PHE A 87 -3.46 -8.02 14.49
C PHE A 87 -2.75 -8.83 13.40
N ARG A 88 -2.30 -10.03 13.74
CA ARG A 88 -1.60 -10.97 12.86
C ARG A 88 -2.49 -12.15 12.49
N GLY A 89 -2.25 -12.73 11.31
CA GLY A 89 -3.01 -13.89 10.82
C GLY A 89 -2.94 -15.11 11.74
N GLY A 90 -1.80 -15.32 12.41
CA GLY A 90 -1.62 -16.42 13.37
C GLY A 90 -2.52 -16.37 14.60
N PHE A 91 -3.22 -15.25 14.86
CA PHE A 91 -4.21 -15.15 15.93
C PHE A 91 -5.56 -15.77 15.56
N PHE A 92 -5.75 -16.15 14.29
CA PHE A 92 -7.01 -16.63 13.76
C PHE A 92 -6.84 -17.99 13.08
N SER A 93 -7.86 -18.84 13.20
CA SER A 93 -7.89 -20.16 12.55
C SER A 93 -8.45 -20.14 11.12
N LYS A 94 -8.93 -18.99 10.65
CA LYS A 94 -9.52 -18.77 9.32
C LYS A 94 -8.72 -17.73 8.55
N SER A 95 -8.92 -17.67 7.22
CA SER A 95 -8.25 -16.69 6.35
C SER A 95 -8.46 -15.26 6.84
N PHE A 96 -7.36 -14.53 6.95
CA PHE A 96 -7.32 -13.20 7.58
C PHE A 96 -6.56 -12.21 6.72
N VAL A 97 -7.08 -10.99 6.60
CA VAL A 97 -6.34 -9.84 6.04
C VAL A 97 -6.44 -8.65 6.98
N ASN A 98 -5.30 -8.03 7.27
CA ASN A 98 -5.25 -6.80 8.06
C ASN A 98 -5.53 -5.57 7.19
N MET A 99 -6.73 -5.02 7.30
CA MET A 99 -7.18 -3.77 6.64
C MET A 99 -6.93 -2.53 7.51
N GLY A 100 -6.03 -2.60 8.50
CA GLY A 100 -5.63 -1.47 9.33
C GLY A 100 -5.01 -0.32 8.54
N GLY A 101 -5.20 0.92 9.00
CA GLY A 101 -4.77 2.12 8.28
C GLY A 101 -5.61 2.47 7.05
N VAL A 102 -6.60 1.65 6.68
CA VAL A 102 -7.55 1.99 5.60
C VAL A 102 -8.59 3.01 6.08
N LEU A 103 -8.92 3.04 7.37
CA LEU A 103 -9.85 4.05 7.89
C LEU A 103 -9.17 5.41 8.01
N GLY A 104 -9.75 6.37 7.28
CA GLY A 104 -9.45 7.79 7.40
C GLY A 104 -10.31 8.44 8.48
N ALA A 105 -11.10 9.43 8.09
CA ALA A 105 -12.05 10.11 8.99
C ALA A 105 -13.26 9.22 9.34
N MET A 106 -13.86 9.43 10.51
CA MET A 106 -14.99 8.59 10.97
C MET A 106 -16.18 8.64 10.03
N HIS A 107 -16.48 9.80 9.42
CA HIS A 107 -17.61 9.96 8.52
C HIS A 107 -17.47 9.17 7.21
N THR A 108 -16.25 8.77 6.80
CA THR A 108 -16.06 7.92 5.60
C THR A 108 -16.12 6.42 5.90
N THR A 109 -16.16 6.04 7.18
CA THR A 109 -16.17 4.63 7.62
C THR A 109 -17.32 3.82 7.01
N PRO A 110 -18.59 4.30 6.99
CA PRO A 110 -19.68 3.55 6.37
C PRO A 110 -19.38 3.18 4.92
N CYS A 111 -18.83 4.12 4.15
CA CYS A 111 -18.58 3.90 2.73
C CYS A 111 -17.38 2.99 2.47
N ILE A 112 -16.39 2.98 3.36
CA ILE A 112 -15.32 1.97 3.30
C ILE A 112 -15.89 0.58 3.61
N ILE A 113 -16.80 0.47 4.57
CA ILE A 113 -17.47 -0.79 4.89
C ILE A 113 -18.33 -1.23 3.69
N ASP A 114 -19.13 -0.35 3.11
CA ASP A 114 -19.94 -0.65 1.92
C ASP A 114 -19.07 -1.12 0.75
N GLN A 115 -17.92 -0.47 0.52
CA GLN A 115 -16.96 -0.88 -0.49
C GLN A 115 -16.39 -2.29 -0.21
N ILE A 116 -15.99 -2.57 1.03
CA ILE A 116 -15.52 -3.90 1.44
C ILE A 116 -16.61 -4.95 1.15
N LEU A 117 -17.83 -4.68 1.60
CA LEU A 117 -18.97 -5.59 1.45
C LEU A 117 -19.38 -5.80 -0.01
N SER A 118 -19.16 -4.79 -0.88
CA SER A 118 -19.43 -4.90 -2.33
C SER A 118 -18.51 -5.89 -3.05
N TYR A 119 -17.27 -6.07 -2.57
CA TYR A 119 -16.32 -7.01 -3.19
C TYR A 119 -16.46 -8.42 -2.63
N HIS A 120 -16.64 -8.53 -1.32
CA HIS A 120 -16.79 -9.78 -0.60
C HIS A 120 -17.39 -9.51 0.78
N LYS A 121 -18.18 -10.44 1.33
CA LYS A 121 -18.69 -10.34 2.69
C LYS A 121 -17.90 -11.28 3.62
N PRO A 122 -17.01 -10.76 4.50
CA PRO A 122 -16.31 -11.59 5.47
C PRO A 122 -17.28 -12.08 6.55
N GLU A 123 -16.92 -13.19 7.20
CA GLU A 123 -17.68 -13.74 8.32
C GLU A 123 -17.55 -12.86 9.59
N LEU A 124 -16.41 -12.19 9.76
CA LEU A 124 -16.12 -11.32 10.90
C LEU A 124 -15.33 -10.07 10.47
N ILE A 125 -15.78 -8.91 10.96
CA ILE A 125 -15.06 -7.63 10.87
C ILE A 125 -14.72 -7.16 12.28
N VAL A 126 -13.43 -7.08 12.60
CA VAL A 126 -12.95 -6.46 13.85
C VAL A 126 -12.70 -4.97 13.56
N LEU A 127 -13.60 -4.13 14.06
CA LEU A 127 -13.52 -2.68 13.91
C LEU A 127 -12.80 -2.06 15.12
N GLY A 128 -11.62 -1.50 14.90
CA GLY A 128 -10.90 -0.71 15.90
C GLY A 128 -11.26 0.77 15.77
N LEU A 129 -11.89 1.31 16.82
CA LEU A 129 -12.23 2.72 16.93
C LEU A 129 -11.33 3.38 17.97
N ASP A 130 -10.68 4.45 17.55
CA ASP A 130 -9.74 5.18 18.38
C ASP A 130 -10.41 6.40 19.02
N PHE A 131 -10.20 6.62 20.31
CA PHE A 131 -10.87 7.70 21.04
C PHE A 131 -10.63 9.09 20.45
N TRP A 132 -9.44 9.35 19.89
CA TRP A 132 -9.11 10.67 19.32
C TRP A 132 -9.86 10.97 18.02
N ARG A 133 -10.46 9.95 17.38
CA ARG A 133 -11.28 10.10 16.18
C ARG A 133 -12.66 10.71 16.47
N PHE A 134 -13.02 10.82 17.75
CA PHE A 134 -14.24 11.47 18.23
C PHE A 134 -13.98 12.92 18.69
N LEU A 135 -12.76 13.43 18.54
CA LEU A 135 -12.42 14.80 18.95
C LEU A 135 -12.92 15.82 17.91
N PRO A 136 -13.64 16.89 18.31
CA PRO A 136 -14.32 17.81 17.39
C PRO A 136 -13.41 18.57 16.41
N TRP A 137 -12.13 18.77 16.74
CA TRP A 137 -11.20 19.49 15.86
C TRP A 137 -10.53 18.59 14.81
N LEU A 138 -10.72 17.26 14.88
CA LEU A 138 -10.28 16.31 13.85
C LEU A 138 -11.35 16.04 12.79
N THR A 139 -12.57 16.56 12.97
CA THR A 139 -13.71 16.34 12.08
C THR A 139 -13.92 17.47 11.06
N SER A 140 -12.87 18.25 10.75
CA SER A 140 -12.95 19.31 9.74
C SER A 140 -13.52 18.77 8.43
N GLU A 141 -14.52 19.49 7.92
CA GLU A 141 -15.46 19.12 6.87
C GLU A 141 -14.79 18.55 5.61
N LEU A 142 -14.71 17.23 5.50
CA LEU A 142 -14.44 16.55 4.25
C LEU A 142 -15.77 16.01 3.71
N PRO A 143 -16.00 16.10 2.39
CA PRO A 143 -17.28 15.74 1.80
C PRO A 143 -17.63 14.28 2.09
N ALA A 144 -18.92 14.05 2.37
CA ALA A 144 -19.48 12.72 2.49
C ALA A 144 -19.14 11.91 1.23
N CYS A 145 -18.49 10.76 1.44
CA CYS A 145 -18.34 9.64 0.52
C CYS A 145 -18.28 9.96 -0.98
N ASN A 146 -17.34 10.81 -1.40
CA ASN A 146 -17.03 10.96 -2.81
C ASN A 146 -15.84 10.05 -3.18
N MET A 147 -16.06 8.74 -3.11
CA MET A 147 -15.05 7.72 -3.46
C MET A 147 -15.27 7.24 -4.90
N SER A 148 -14.80 8.04 -5.87
CA SER A 148 -14.49 7.49 -7.20
C SER A 148 -13.23 6.61 -7.08
N PRO A 149 -13.04 5.60 -7.96
CA PRO A 149 -11.82 4.78 -7.99
C PRO A 149 -10.53 5.61 -8.11
N GLU A 150 -10.63 6.84 -8.61
CA GLU A 150 -9.55 7.79 -8.83
C GLU A 150 -9.12 8.53 -7.55
N ASN A 151 -9.98 8.59 -6.52
CA ASN A 151 -9.67 9.24 -5.23
C ASN A 151 -8.95 8.30 -4.23
N LEU A 152 -8.44 7.15 -4.71
CA LEU A 152 -7.69 6.17 -3.92
C LEU A 152 -6.21 6.56 -3.72
N ASP A 153 -5.78 7.70 -4.27
CA ASP A 153 -4.40 8.20 -4.29
C ASP A 153 -4.10 9.31 -3.26
N LEU A 154 -5.06 9.66 -2.38
CA LEU A 154 -4.88 10.67 -1.32
C LEU A 154 -4.96 10.07 0.10
#